data_AF-A0A0A5FUT8-F1
#
_entry.id   AF-A0A0A5FUT8-F1
#
_cell.length_a   1.000
_cell.length_b   1.000
_cell.length_c   1.000
_cell.angle_alpha   90.00
_cell.angle_beta   90.00
_cell.angle_gamma   90.00
#
_symmetry.space_group_name_H-M   'P 1'
#
loop_
_entity.id
_entity.type
_entity.pdbx_description
1 polymer ?
#
loop_
_entity_poly.entity_id
_entity_poly.type
_entity_poly.pdbx_seq_one_letter_code
_entity_poly.pdbx_strand_id
1 'polypeptide(L)'
;MELLVILASIGLLAFVLNQYVLPYNYLKKIDQQSINDDRYCVIDVRDYVSAHRSPFPSAENIPLSYLPRALKERFDCSKEIVLVSDDVRGARIAAKMMRKKKFKSIYYTRAC
;
A
#
# COMPACT_ATOMS: atom_id res chain seq x y z
N MET A 1 -30.75 19.12 -19.69
CA MET A 1 -29.87 18.10 -20.30
C MET A 1 -28.40 18.48 -20.09
N GLU A 2 -27.98 19.66 -20.53
CA GLU A 2 -26.65 20.26 -20.31
C GLU A 2 -26.10 20.09 -18.88
N LEU A 3 -26.87 20.50 -17.86
CA LEU A 3 -26.44 20.42 -16.46
C LEU A 3 -26.16 18.98 -15.98
N LEU A 4 -26.96 18.01 -16.44
CA LEU A 4 -26.77 16.59 -16.08
C LEU A 4 -25.52 16.01 -16.75
N VAL A 5 -25.24 16.41 -17.98
CA VAL A 5 -24.02 16.01 -18.71
C VAL A 5 -22.78 16.58 -18.03
N ILE A 6 -22.82 17.83 -17.57
CA ILE A 6 -21.72 18.46 -16.83
C ILE A 6 -21.47 17.74 -15.49
N LEU A 7 -22.51 17.41 -14.73
CA LEU A 7 -22.35 16.67 -13.48
C LEU A 7 -21.80 15.26 -13.69
N ALA A 8 -22.26 14.55 -14.73
CA ALA A 8 -21.78 13.22 -15.07
C ALA A 8 -20.30 13.24 -15.49
N SER A 9 -19.88 14.23 -16.28
CA SER A 9 -18.50 14.38 -16.72
C SER A 9 -17.55 14.77 -15.57
N ILE A 10 -17.97 15.64 -14.64
CA ILE A 10 -17.21 15.94 -13.40
C ILE A 10 -17.07 14.68 -12.54
N GLY A 11 -18.16 13.93 -12.35
CA GLY A 11 -18.14 12.68 -11.59
C GLY A 11 -17.20 11.64 -12.20
N LEU A 12 -17.23 11.48 -13.53
CA LEU A 12 -16.33 10.59 -14.26
C LEU A 12 -14.86 11.02 -14.12
N LEU A 13 -14.57 12.32 -14.27
CA LEU A 13 -13.24 12.86 -14.10
C LEU A 13 -12.72 12.62 -12.67
N ALA A 14 -13.52 12.91 -11.66
CA ALA A 14 -13.17 12.66 -10.26
C ALA A 14 -12.92 11.17 -9.98
N PHE A 15 -13.73 10.28 -10.56
CA PHE A 15 -13.53 8.84 -10.48
C PHE A 15 -12.19 8.41 -11.10
N VAL A 16 -11.88 8.87 -12.31
CA VAL A 16 -10.62 8.56 -13.01
C VAL A 16 -9.42 9.07 -12.21
N LEU A 17 -9.45 10.32 -11.75
CA LEU A 17 -8.37 10.90 -10.93
C LEU A 17 -8.13 10.10 -9.65
N ASN A 18 -9.20 9.69 -8.95
CA ASN A 18 -9.09 8.92 -7.72
C ASN A 18 -8.58 7.48 -7.93
N GLN A 19 -8.95 6.85 -9.06
CA GLN A 19 -8.57 5.47 -9.35
C GLN A 19 -7.18 5.33 -9.96
N TYR A 20 -6.71 6.32 -10.73
CA TYR A 20 -5.49 6.20 -11.54
C TYR A 20 -4.38 7.19 -11.16
N VAL A 21 -4.71 8.43 -10.78
CA VAL A 21 -3.70 9.47 -10.52
C VAL A 21 -3.27 9.49 -9.05
N LEU A 22 -4.22 9.49 -8.11
CA LEU A 22 -3.89 9.47 -6.68
C LEU A 22 -2.95 8.30 -6.28
N PRO A 23 -3.11 7.07 -6.79
CA PRO A 23 -2.21 5.94 -6.53
C PRO A 23 -0.74 6.16 -6.81
N TYR A 24 -0.42 7.05 -7.75
CA TYR A 24 0.96 7.32 -8.08
C TYR A 24 1.62 8.23 -7.03
N ASN A 25 0.87 9.12 -6.40
CA ASN A 25 1.43 10.12 -5.49
C ASN A 25 1.67 9.62 -4.06
N TYR A 26 0.95 8.59 -3.61
CA TYR A 26 1.03 8.12 -2.22
C TYR A 26 1.95 6.91 -2.01
N LEU A 27 2.46 6.29 -3.08
CA LEU A 27 3.37 5.15 -3.00
C LEU A 27 4.77 5.57 -3.44
N LYS A 28 5.63 5.90 -2.47
CA LYS A 28 7.00 6.35 -2.73
C LYS A 28 7.97 5.19 -2.58
N LYS A 29 8.92 5.06 -3.52
CA LYS A 29 10.02 4.09 -3.36
C LYS A 29 10.93 4.57 -2.22
N ILE A 30 11.33 3.67 -1.35
CA ILE A 30 12.30 3.91 -0.29
C ILE A 30 13.48 2.94 -0.45
N ASP A 31 14.67 3.38 -0.06
CA ASP A 31 15.84 2.50 -0.05
C ASP A 31 15.86 1.64 1.21
N GLN A 32 16.26 0.37 1.10
CA GLN A 32 16.23 -0.57 2.22
C GLN A 32 17.08 -0.09 3.41
N GLN A 33 18.21 0.56 3.15
CA GLN A 33 19.13 1.03 4.19
C GLN A 33 18.55 2.20 5.01
N SER A 34 17.50 2.84 4.52
CA SER A 34 16.82 3.96 5.20
C SER A 34 15.64 3.52 6.07
N ILE A 35 15.34 2.23 6.11
CA ILE A 35 14.24 1.67 6.91
C ILE A 35 14.73 1.48 8.35
N ASN A 36 14.09 2.19 9.29
CA ASN A 36 14.28 2.04 10.73
C ASN A 36 12.94 1.69 11.40
N ASP A 37 12.95 0.64 12.22
CA ASP A 37 11.80 0.13 12.98
C ASP A 37 11.16 1.16 13.91
N ASP A 38 11.89 2.17 14.39
CA ASP A 38 11.34 3.24 15.22
C ASP A 38 10.36 4.13 14.44
N ARG A 39 10.63 4.32 13.15
CA ARG A 39 9.86 5.22 12.27
C ARG A 39 8.82 4.48 11.43
N TYR A 40 9.06 3.20 11.13
CA TYR A 40 8.28 2.44 10.16
C TYR A 40 7.68 1.17 10.75
N CYS A 41 6.47 0.83 10.32
CA CYS A 41 5.98 -0.55 10.34
C CYS A 41 6.28 -1.17 8.98
N VAL A 42 7.07 -2.22 8.98
CA VAL A 42 7.45 -2.94 7.77
C VAL A 42 6.51 -4.13 7.60
N ILE A 43 5.79 -4.16 6.48
CA ILE A 43 4.84 -5.23 6.15
C ILE A 43 5.32 -5.91 4.87
N ASP A 44 5.59 -7.20 4.95
CA ASP A 44 5.89 -8.02 3.79
C ASP A 44 4.61 -8.61 3.22
N VAL A 45 4.22 -8.19 2.01
CA VAL A 45 2.98 -8.62 1.35
C VAL A 45 3.18 -9.78 0.38
N ARG A 46 4.39 -10.35 0.32
CA ARG A 46 4.67 -11.57 -0.45
C ARG A 46 3.97 -12.78 0.15
N ASP A 47 3.88 -13.86 -0.63
CA ASP A 47 3.42 -15.13 -0.12
C ASP A 47 4.37 -15.69 0.96
N TYR A 48 3.85 -16.56 1.82
CA TYR A 48 4.59 -17.13 2.94
C TYR A 48 5.88 -17.85 2.50
N VAL A 49 5.90 -18.49 1.34
CA VAL A 49 7.07 -19.25 0.88
C VAL A 49 8.19 -18.29 0.50
N SER A 50 7.87 -17.26 -0.29
CA SER A 50 8.83 -16.23 -0.70
C SER A 50 9.37 -15.45 0.51
N ALA A 51 8.48 -15.02 1.41
CA ALA A 51 8.87 -14.31 2.63
C ALA A 51 9.69 -15.18 3.60
N HIS A 52 9.42 -16.48 3.67
CA HIS A 52 10.19 -17.40 4.52
C HIS A 52 11.57 -17.71 3.95
N ARG A 53 11.70 -17.81 2.62
CA ARG A 53 12.99 -18.09 1.95
C ARG A 53 13.96 -16.92 2.01
N SER A 54 13.46 -15.70 1.82
CA SER A 54 14.26 -14.47 1.93
C SER A 54 13.57 -13.47 2.86
N PRO A 55 13.64 -13.68 4.19
CA PRO A 55 12.95 -12.82 5.14
C PRO A 55 13.48 -11.39 5.08
N PHE A 56 12.57 -10.43 5.08
CA PHE A 56 12.93 -9.02 5.18
C PHE A 56 13.07 -8.64 6.66
N PRO A 57 14.19 -8.00 7.08
CA PRO A 57 14.42 -7.64 8.48
C PRO A 57 13.26 -6.86 9.09
N SER A 58 12.84 -7.26 10.29
CA SER A 58 11.78 -6.61 11.08
C SER A 58 10.41 -6.53 10.40
N ALA A 59 10.23 -7.21 9.26
CA ALA A 59 8.97 -7.22 8.55
C ALA A 59 7.99 -8.23 9.13
N GLU A 60 6.76 -7.79 9.34
CA GLU A 60 5.65 -8.70 9.56
C GLU A 60 5.13 -9.21 8.21
N ASN A 61 5.18 -10.52 7.97
CA ASN A 61 4.62 -11.09 6.74
C ASN A 61 3.10 -11.19 6.84
N ILE A 62 2.42 -10.40 6.01
CA ILE A 62 0.97 -10.41 5.81
C ILE A 62 0.73 -10.50 4.30
N PRO A 63 0.64 -11.73 3.74
CA PRO A 63 0.48 -11.88 2.30
C PRO A 63 -0.71 -11.09 1.76
N LEU A 64 -0.60 -10.62 0.52
CA LEU A 64 -1.59 -9.74 -0.10
C LEU A 64 -3.04 -10.26 0.00
N SER A 65 -3.23 -11.58 -0.07
CA SER A 65 -4.53 -12.25 0.07
C SER A 65 -5.12 -12.17 1.48
N TYR A 66 -4.29 -12.09 2.51
CA TYR A 66 -4.68 -12.00 3.92
C TYR A 66 -4.74 -10.56 4.44
N LEU A 67 -4.15 -9.60 3.71
CA LEU A 67 -4.04 -8.20 4.11
C LEU A 67 -5.40 -7.56 4.50
N PRO A 68 -6.51 -7.72 3.75
CA PRO A 68 -7.79 -7.12 4.14
C PRO A 68 -8.31 -7.58 5.50
N ARG A 69 -8.08 -8.86 5.82
CA ARG A 69 -8.49 -9.45 7.10
C ARG A 69 -7.62 -8.92 8.24
N ALA A 70 -6.30 -8.93 8.06
CA ALA A 70 -5.36 -8.39 9.05
C ALA A 70 -5.64 -6.91 9.35
N LEU A 71 -5.91 -6.10 8.31
CA LEU A 71 -6.27 -4.68 8.45
C LEU A 71 -7.57 -4.44 9.23
N LYS A 72 -8.50 -5.41 9.22
CA LYS A 72 -9.76 -5.32 9.94
C LYS A 72 -9.60 -5.73 11.40
N GLU A 73 -8.88 -6.81 11.65
CA GLU A 73 -8.87 -7.51 12.94
C GLU A 73 -7.79 -7.02 13.90
N ARG A 74 -6.57 -6.74 13.40
CA ARG A 74 -5.39 -6.65 14.27
C ARG A 74 -4.37 -5.58 13.90
N PHE A 75 -4.55 -4.90 12.76
CA PHE A 75 -3.56 -3.93 12.31
C PHE A 75 -3.72 -2.59 13.06
N ASP A 76 -2.85 -2.36 14.03
CA ASP A 76 -2.76 -1.12 14.80
C ASP A 76 -1.32 -0.59 14.74
N CYS A 77 -1.02 0.18 13.70
CA CYS A 77 0.27 0.84 13.54
C CYS A 77 0.06 2.34 13.33
N SER A 78 0.68 3.15 14.22
CA SER A 78 0.67 4.61 14.17
C SER A 78 1.85 5.22 13.41
N LYS A 79 2.85 4.39 13.07
CA LYS A 79 4.06 4.74 12.30
C LYS A 79 3.78 4.84 10.80
N GLU A 80 4.77 5.29 10.04
CA GLU A 80 4.69 5.23 8.57
C GLU A 80 4.80 3.78 8.08
N ILE A 81 4.16 3.43 6.97
CA ILE A 81 4.16 2.04 6.48
C ILE A 81 5.20 1.87 5.38
N VAL A 82 5.99 0.80 5.46
CA VAL A 82 6.81 0.31 4.34
C VAL A 82 6.27 -1.04 3.89
N LEU A 83 5.94 -1.15 2.60
CA LEU A 83 5.52 -2.39 1.96
C LEU A 83 6.72 -3.07 1.28
N VAL A 84 6.97 -4.32 1.64
CA VAL A 84 7.91 -5.20 0.94
C VAL A 84 7.13 -6.10 -0.01
N SER A 85 7.49 -6.11 -1.28
CA SER A 85 6.78 -6.81 -2.36
C SER A 85 7.75 -7.24 -3.45
N ASP A 86 7.43 -8.30 -4.19
CA ASP A 86 8.24 -8.74 -5.35
C ASP A 86 8.24 -7.70 -6.47
N ASP A 87 7.11 -7.01 -6.65
CA ASP A 87 6.94 -5.99 -7.67
C ASP A 87 6.16 -4.77 -7.19
N VAL A 88 6.13 -3.74 -8.04
CA VAL A 88 5.40 -2.48 -7.78
C VAL A 88 3.89 -2.69 -7.82
N ARG A 89 3.40 -3.68 -8.55
CA ARG A 89 1.97 -3.95 -8.71
C ARG A 89 1.38 -4.48 -7.40
N GLY A 90 2.04 -5.43 -6.74
CA GLY A 90 1.68 -5.93 -5.41
C GLY A 90 1.67 -4.82 -4.37
N ALA A 91 2.72 -4.01 -4.33
CA ALA A 91 2.79 -2.84 -3.45
C ALA A 91 1.65 -1.84 -3.69
N ARG A 92 1.27 -1.57 -4.95
CA ARG A 92 0.12 -0.71 -5.28
C ARG A 92 -1.21 -1.28 -4.80
N ILE A 93 -1.44 -2.58 -4.98
CA ILE A 93 -2.67 -3.23 -4.53
C ILE A 93 -2.77 -3.17 -3.00
N ALA A 94 -1.69 -3.50 -2.29
CA ALA A 94 -1.62 -3.40 -0.84
C ALA A 94 -1.86 -1.96 -0.35
N ALA A 95 -1.16 -0.98 -0.93
CA ALA A 95 -1.33 0.42 -0.58
C ALA A 95 -2.79 0.90 -0.78
N LYS A 96 -3.48 0.45 -1.85
CA LYS A 96 -4.89 0.76 -2.09
C LYS A 96 -5.82 0.16 -1.03
N MET A 97 -5.54 -1.07 -0.56
CA MET A 97 -6.29 -1.71 0.53
C MET A 97 -6.09 -0.95 1.84
N MET A 98 -4.85 -0.55 2.13
CA MET A 98 -4.46 0.17 3.34
C MET A 98 -4.98 1.62 3.35
N ARG A 99 -5.06 2.30 2.21
CA ARG A 99 -5.53 3.70 2.10
C ARG A 99 -6.87 3.94 2.81
N LYS A 100 -7.76 2.94 2.85
CA LYS A 100 -9.06 3.04 3.52
C LYS A 100 -8.96 3.29 5.04
N LYS A 101 -7.77 3.18 5.65
CA LYS A 101 -7.55 3.15 7.11
C LYS A 101 -6.75 4.35 7.68
N LYS A 102 -6.77 5.53 7.03
CA LYS A 102 -6.17 6.80 7.55
C LYS A 102 -4.64 6.79 7.77
N PHE A 103 -3.86 6.07 6.95
CA PHE A 103 -2.40 6.14 7.02
C PHE A 103 -1.84 7.42 6.39
N LYS A 104 -0.81 8.02 7.01
CA LYS A 104 -0.20 9.28 6.56
C LYS A 104 0.57 9.14 5.24
N SER A 105 1.43 8.12 5.15
CA SER A 105 2.31 7.85 4.01
C SER A 105 2.55 6.34 3.86
N ILE A 106 2.60 5.83 2.63
CA ILE A 106 2.95 4.44 2.33
C ILE A 106 4.17 4.44 1.41
N TYR A 107 5.21 3.74 1.83
CA TYR A 107 6.43 3.54 1.05
C TYR A 107 6.48 2.10 0.54
N TYR A 108 7.33 1.84 -0.45
CA TYR A 108 7.64 0.47 -0.84
C TYR A 108 9.10 0.26 -1.15
N THR A 109 9.55 -0.96 -0.92
CA THR A 109 10.82 -1.48 -1.39
C THR A 109 10.59 -2.85 -2.05
N ARG A 110 11.50 -3.23 -2.95
CA ARG A 110 11.47 -4.58 -3.53
C ARG A 110 12.21 -5.52 -2.60
N ALA A 111 11.70 -6.74 -2.45
CA ALA A 111 12.50 -7.82 -1.88
C ALA A 111 13.69 -8.13 -2.81
N CYS A 112 14.82 -8.48 -2.20
CA CYS A 112 16.02 -8.93 -2.91
C CYS A 112 16.00 -10.44 -3.13
#